data_AF-A0A938WW10-F1
#
_entry.id   AF-A0A938WW10-F1
#
_cell.length_a   1.000
_cell.length_b   1.000
_cell.length_c   1.000
_cell.angle_alpha   90.00
_cell.angle_beta   90.00
_cell.angle_gamma   90.00
#
_symmetry.space_group_name_H-M   'P 1'
#
loop_
_entity.id
_entity.type
_entity.pdbx_description
1 polymer ?
#
loop_
_entity_poly.entity_id
_entity_poly.type
_entity_poly.pdbx_seq_one_letter_code
_entity_poly.pdbx_strand_id
1 'polypeptide(L)'
;MSDSEVMTILVLFHILRHRDLKSFYLGYVCNHMRKEFPHRLSYNRFVERQAKVGLHLLLFLQTCALGKCTGISIIDSTPLKSCNIKRAHSHRTMKGWA
;
A
#
# COMPACT_ATOMS: atom_id res chain seq x y z
N MET A 1 1.01 5.22 19.55
CA MET A 1 1.01 4.13 18.56
C MET A 1 2.34 3.45 18.52
N SER A 2 2.30 2.14 18.67
CA SER A 2 3.34 1.14 18.43
C SER A 2 3.52 0.89 16.93
N ASP A 3 4.59 0.18 16.57
CA ASP A 3 4.88 -0.19 15.19
C ASP A 3 3.85 -1.21 14.66
N SER A 4 3.38 -2.15 15.49
CA SER A 4 2.33 -3.10 15.12
C SER A 4 0.99 -2.41 14.82
N GLU A 5 0.58 -1.40 15.60
CA GLU A 5 -0.63 -0.63 15.31
C GLU A 5 -0.55 0.07 13.94
N VAL A 6 0.62 0.64 13.60
CA VAL A 6 0.85 1.27 12.29
C VAL A 6 0.77 0.23 11.17
N MET A 7 1.36 -0.95 11.35
CA MET A 7 1.26 -2.07 10.41
C MET A 7 -0.19 -2.49 10.20
N THR A 8 -0.97 -2.64 11.28
CA THR A 8 -2.38 -3.02 11.22
C THR A 8 -3.19 -2.01 10.42
N ILE A 9 -2.96 -0.71 10.62
CA ILE A 9 -3.65 0.34 9.85
C ILE A 9 -3.30 0.26 8.36
N LEU A 10 -2.03 0.02 8.00
CA LEU A 10 -1.62 -0.13 6.60
C LEU A 10 -2.27 -1.36 5.95
N VAL A 11 -2.33 -2.49 6.67
CA VAL A 11 -3.00 -3.69 6.19
C VAL A 11 -4.50 -3.45 6.00
N LEU A 12 -5.16 -2.82 6.98
CA LEU A 12 -6.58 -2.47 6.90
C LEU A 12 -6.89 -1.55 5.73
N PHE A 13 -6.03 -0.56 5.44
CA PHE A 13 -6.17 0.33 4.29
C PHE A 13 -6.31 -0.47 2.99
N HIS A 14 -5.46 -1.48 2.80
CA HIS A 14 -5.48 -2.34 1.62
C HIS A 14 -6.67 -3.31 1.59
N ILE A 15 -7.00 -3.95 2.73
CA ILE A 15 -8.14 -4.89 2.82
C ILE A 15 -9.46 -4.18 2.55
N LEU A 16 -9.65 -2.98 3.11
CA LEU A 16 -10.86 -2.18 2.93
C LEU A 16 -10.89 -1.43 1.59
N ARG A 17 -9.84 -1.55 0.78
CA ARG A 17 -9.73 -0.99 -0.58
C ARG A 17 -9.97 0.53 -0.64
N HIS A 18 -9.51 1.26 0.37
CA HIS A 18 -9.54 2.72 0.32
C HIS A 18 -8.57 3.25 -0.75
N ARG A 19 -8.96 4.35 -1.41
CA ARG A 19 -8.14 4.95 -2.48
C ARG A 19 -7.08 5.91 -1.97
N ASP A 20 -7.38 6.63 -0.89
CA ASP A 20 -6.53 7.68 -0.34
C ASP A 20 -6.25 7.41 1.14
N LEU A 21 -4.97 7.34 1.49
CA LEU A 21 -4.52 7.00 2.84
C LEU A 21 -4.84 8.10 3.85
N LYS A 22 -4.77 9.36 3.43
CA LYS A 22 -5.04 10.51 4.30
C LYS A 22 -6.51 10.55 4.73
N SER A 23 -7.41 10.40 3.78
CA SER A 23 -8.85 10.35 4.01
C SER A 23 -9.25 9.13 4.82
N PHE A 24 -8.64 7.97 4.56
CA PHE A 24 -8.84 6.78 5.39
C PHE A 24 -8.40 7.01 6.84
N TYR A 25 -7.17 7.50 7.05
CA TYR A 25 -6.64 7.67 8.40
C TYR A 25 -7.42 8.73 9.19
N LEU A 26 -7.58 9.93 8.63
CA LEU A 26 -8.25 11.04 9.33
C LEU A 26 -9.76 10.87 9.39
N GLY A 27 -10.38 10.40 8.32
CA GLY A 27 -11.83 10.29 8.19
C GLY A 27 -12.40 9.04 8.83
N TYR A 28 -11.68 7.91 8.77
CA TYR A 28 -12.18 6.63 9.28
C TYR A 28 -11.50 6.21 10.58
N VAL A 29 -10.17 6.04 10.57
CA VAL A 29 -9.43 5.51 11.74
C VAL A 29 -9.54 6.45 12.94
N CYS A 30 -9.29 7.74 12.75
CA CYS A 30 -9.37 8.72 13.85
C CYS A 30 -10.79 8.91 14.40
N ASN A 31 -11.82 8.70 13.59
CA ASN A 31 -13.20 8.97 13.99
C ASN A 31 -13.92 7.75 14.55
N HIS A 32 -13.70 6.57 13.95
CA HIS A 32 -14.45 5.35 14.26
C HIS A 32 -13.62 4.33 15.05
N MET A 33 -12.30 4.32 14.95
CA MET A 33 -11.43 3.31 15.58
C MET A 33 -10.67 3.84 16.81
N ARG A 34 -11.36 4.64 17.63
CA ARG A 34 -10.71 5.33 18.75
C ARG A 34 -10.39 4.42 19.93
N LYS A 35 -11.15 3.32 20.08
CA LYS A 35 -10.98 2.37 21.18
C LYS A 35 -9.80 1.44 20.89
N GLU A 36 -9.65 1.08 19.62
CA GLU A 36 -8.63 0.21 19.07
C GLU A 36 -7.29 0.94 18.97
N PHE A 37 -7.32 2.22 18.62
CA PHE A 37 -6.13 3.08 18.53
C PHE A 37 -6.28 4.31 19.45
N PRO A 38 -6.11 4.17 20.77
CA PRO A 38 -6.29 5.29 21.69
C PRO A 38 -5.22 6.37 21.49
N HIS A 39 -3.97 5.97 21.26
CA HIS A 39 -2.81 6.86 21.13
C HIS A 39 -2.41 7.13 19.68
N ARG A 40 -3.30 7.76 18.91
CA ARG A 40 -3.07 8.10 17.51
C ARG A 40 -2.06 9.23 17.34
N LEU A 41 -1.29 9.15 16.25
CA LEU A 41 -0.33 10.16 15.85
C LEU A 41 -1.00 11.16 14.92
N SER A 42 -0.41 12.35 14.75
CA SER A 42 -0.77 13.20 13.63
C SER A 42 -0.50 12.49 12.30
N TYR A 43 -1.24 12.84 11.26
CA TYR A 43 -1.08 12.20 9.95
C TYR A 43 0.35 12.28 9.42
N ASN A 44 1.02 13.43 9.55
CA ASN A 44 2.40 13.60 9.09
C ASN A 44 3.35 12.66 9.84
N ARG A 45 3.21 12.58 11.17
CA ARG A 45 4.03 11.68 11.99
C ARG A 45 3.75 10.21 11.69
N PHE A 46 2.50 9.87 11.35
CA PHE A 46 2.13 8.55 10.87
C PHE A 46 2.85 8.21 9.57
N VAL A 47 2.84 9.12 8.57
CA VAL A 47 3.53 8.94 7.27
C VAL A 47 5.03 8.80 7.45
N GLU A 48 5.67 9.67 8.23
CA GLU A 48 7.11 9.57 8.54
C GLU A 48 7.48 8.19 9.09
N ARG A 49 6.61 7.64 9.95
CA ARG A 49 6.87 6.36 10.60
C ARG A 49 6.73 5.18 9.65
N GLN A 50 5.90 5.27 8.60
CA GLN A 50 5.71 4.18 7.63
C GLN A 50 7.04 3.70 7.03
N ALA A 51 7.97 4.61 6.75
CA ALA A 51 9.29 4.24 6.24
C ALA A 51 10.05 3.31 7.20
N LYS A 52 9.96 3.56 8.51
CA LYS A 52 10.57 2.70 9.54
C LYS A 52 9.85 1.36 9.67
N VAL A 53 8.53 1.35 9.56
CA VAL A 53 7.74 0.12 9.76
C VAL A 53 7.64 -0.73 8.50
N GLY A 54 7.96 -0.19 7.32
CA GLY A 54 7.86 -0.90 6.05
C GLY A 54 8.64 -2.21 6.02
N LEU A 55 9.87 -2.22 6.55
CA LEU A 55 10.67 -3.46 6.64
C LEU A 55 10.05 -4.49 7.58
N HIS A 56 9.55 -4.05 8.74
CA HIS A 56 8.88 -4.93 9.69
C HIS A 56 7.61 -5.55 9.11
N LEU A 57 6.83 -4.74 8.37
CA LEU A 57 5.64 -5.20 7.66
C LEU A 57 5.98 -6.23 6.59
N LEU A 58 7.02 -5.98 5.78
CA LEU A 58 7.47 -6.92 4.76
C LEU A 58 7.87 -8.26 5.37
N LEU A 59 8.68 -8.24 6.42
CA LEU A 59 9.12 -9.44 7.12
C LEU A 59 7.92 -10.20 7.69
N PHE A 60 7.02 -9.53 8.40
CA PHE A 60 5.81 -10.14 8.94
C PHE A 60 4.95 -10.80 7.85
N LEU A 61 4.75 -10.12 6.72
CA LEU A 61 3.99 -10.69 5.61
C LEU A 61 4.66 -11.96 5.08
N GLN A 62 5.98 -11.92 4.85
CA GLN A 62 6.72 -13.05 4.30
C GLN A 62 6.83 -14.25 5.24
N THR A 63 7.01 -14.01 6.53
CA THR A 63 7.29 -15.09 7.51
C THR A 63 6.03 -15.62 8.18
N CYS A 64 5.01 -14.78 8.37
CA CYS A 64 3.85 -15.13 9.21
C CYS A 64 2.52 -15.11 8.46
N ALA A 65 2.32 -14.20 7.50
CA ALA A 65 0.99 -13.95 6.94
C ALA A 65 0.76 -14.54 5.54
N LEU A 66 1.82 -14.71 4.74
CA LEU A 66 1.73 -15.32 3.42
C LEU A 66 1.73 -16.85 3.53
N GLY A 67 0.88 -17.48 2.73
CA GLY A 67 0.87 -18.94 2.61
C GLY A 67 2.14 -19.48 1.95
N LYS A 68 2.42 -20.77 2.14
CA LYS A 68 3.51 -21.44 1.43
C LYS A 68 3.25 -21.35 -0.07
N CYS A 69 4.25 -20.87 -0.82
CA CYS A 69 4.21 -20.91 -2.27
C CYS A 69 4.15 -22.37 -2.72
N THR A 70 3.15 -22.72 -3.54
CA THR A 70 2.96 -24.07 -4.09
C THR A 70 3.85 -24.37 -5.29
N GLY A 71 4.82 -23.49 -5.58
CA GLY A 71 5.68 -23.53 -6.77
C GLY A 71 5.18 -22.66 -7.92
N ILE A 72 4.01 -22.03 -7.79
CA ILE A 72 3.45 -21.11 -8.79
C ILE A 72 3.31 -19.73 -8.14
N SER A 73 4.09 -18.76 -8.62
CA SER A 73 3.97 -17.36 -8.25
C SER A 73 3.51 -16.56 -9.47
N ILE A 74 2.35 -15.92 -9.36
CA ILE A 74 1.83 -15.03 -10.40
C ILE A 74 2.25 -13.61 -10.05
N ILE A 75 2.95 -12.95 -10.98
CA ILE A 75 3.31 -11.54 -10.88
C ILE A 75 2.58 -10.84 -12.02
N ASP A 76 1.56 -10.04 -11.70
CA ASP A 76 0.95 -9.15 -12.67
C ASP A 76 1.89 -7.97 -12.92
N SER A 77 2.27 -7.76 -14.18
CA SER A 77 2.96 -6.55 -14.56
C SER A 77 1.96 -5.39 -14.53
N THR A 78 2.22 -4.37 -13.71
CA THR A 78 1.54 -3.07 -13.88
C THR A 78 1.90 -2.55 -15.26
N PRO A 79 0.93 -2.30 -16.17
CA PRO A 79 1.23 -1.86 -17.51
C PRO A 79 1.89 -0.48 -17.46
N LEU A 80 3.10 -0.38 -18.01
CA LEU A 80 3.79 0.89 -18.17
C LEU A 80 3.09 1.66 -19.30
N LYS A 81 2.18 2.58 -18.95
CA LYS A 81 1.42 3.36 -19.92
C LYS A 81 2.37 4.27 -20.71
N SER A 82 2.83 3.80 -21.87
CA SER A 82 3.69 4.57 -22.78
C SER A 82 2.97 5.76 -23.42
N CYS A 83 1.71 5.57 -23.78
CA CYS A 83 0.85 6.58 -24.38
C CYS A 83 -0.63 6.23 -24.19
N ASN A 84 -1.52 7.18 -24.53
CA ASN A 84 -2.94 6.88 -24.69
C ASN A 84 -3.13 5.93 -25.88
N ILE A 85 -4.04 4.95 -25.79
CA ILE A 85 -4.32 3.96 -26.84
C ILE A 85 -4.59 4.60 -28.21
N LYS A 86 -5.21 5.79 -28.24
CA LYS A 86 -5.46 6.56 -29.47
C LYS A 86 -4.19 7.02 -30.19
N ARG A 87 -3.05 7.03 -29.51
CA ARG A 87 -1.73 7.43 -30.02
C ARG A 87 -0.78 6.25 -30.19
N ALA A 88 -1.28 5.01 -30.07
CA ALA A 88 -0.46 3.81 -30.15
C ALA A 88 0.33 3.67 -31.46
N HIS A 89 -0.15 4.25 -32.57
CA HIS A 89 0.55 4.21 -33.86
C HIS A 89 1.48 5.42 -34.11
N SER A 90 1.47 6.43 -33.23
CA SER A 90 2.23 7.69 -33.42
C SER A 90 3.12 8.06 -32.23
N HIS A 91 3.17 7.23 -31.18
CA HIS A 91 4.07 7.46 -30.05
C HIS A 91 5.53 7.38 -30.51
N ARG A 92 6.33 8.35 -30.07
CA ARG A 92 7.79 8.38 -30.34
C ARG A 92 8.61 7.85 -29.18
N THR A 93 8.05 7.91 -27.96
CA THR A 93 8.75 7.68 -26.69
C THR A 93 9.20 6.24 -26.46
N MET A 94 8.53 5.27 -27.08
CA MET A 94 8.88 3.83 -26.97
C MET A 94 9.11 3.22 -28.36
N LYS A 95 9.51 4.03 -29.34
CA LYS A 95 9.75 3.57 -30.72
C LYS A 95 10.99 2.65 -30.71
N GLY A 96 10.83 1.39 -31.13
CA GLY A 96 11.90 0.38 -31.16
C GLY A 96 12.02 -0.50 -29.90
N TRP A 97 11.13 -0.32 -28.92
CA TRP A 97 11.04 -1.15 -27.71
C TRP A 97 9.88 -2.16 -27.75
N ALA A 98 9.15 -2.21 -28.87
CA ALA A 98 8.00 -3.08 -29.12
C ALA A 98 8.36 -4.15 -30.14
#